data_AF-A0AAJ3RK95-F1
#
_entry.id   AF-A0AAJ3RK95-F1
#
_cell.length_a   1.000
_cell.length_b   1.000
_cell.length_c   1.000
_cell.angle_alpha   90.00
_cell.angle_beta   90.00
_cell.angle_gamma   90.00
#
_symmetry.space_group_name_H-M   'P 1'
#
loop_
_entity.id
_entity.type
_entity.pdbx_description
1 polymer ?
#
loop_
_entity_poly.entity_id
_entity_poly.type
_entity_poly.pdbx_seq_one_letter_code
_entity_poly.pdbx_strand_id
1 'polypeptide(L)'
;MEIETFNQMVMNLRSRLLRVAATLEGGDVEAEDFVQETFLRLWAMRQRLDSHPNVEALATKIVKGIAIDHWRHRQLECAEGEHPKELATEQGSNATKDDMELIRLIVDHLPPLQRQIFRLKDIDGYENEEIAKICSCTPEALRQNLSRARRRIQKEFIRLTTGGNKICK
;
A
#
# COMPACT_ATOMS: atom_id res chain seq x y z
N MET A 1 -16.42 -12.09 23.76
CA MET A 1 -16.56 -12.96 22.58
C MET A 1 -16.13 -14.36 22.95
N GLU A 2 -16.94 -15.37 22.62
CA GLU A 2 -16.59 -16.79 22.76
C GLU A 2 -15.47 -17.21 21.79
N ILE A 3 -14.70 -18.22 22.19
CA ILE A 3 -13.50 -18.67 21.45
C ILE A 3 -13.87 -19.18 20.06
N GLU A 4 -14.97 -19.91 19.95
CA GLU A 4 -15.42 -20.52 18.69
C GLU A 4 -15.86 -19.44 17.68
N THR A 5 -16.56 -18.42 18.16
CA THR A 5 -16.95 -17.24 17.37
C THR A 5 -15.73 -16.46 16.89
N PHE A 6 -14.71 -16.31 17.74
CA PHE A 6 -13.46 -15.67 17.35
C PHE A 6 -12.73 -16.46 16.25
N ASN A 7 -12.65 -17.79 16.39
CA ASN A 7 -11.99 -18.64 15.40
C ASN A 7 -12.66 -18.54 14.02
N GLN A 8 -14.00 -18.58 13.96
CA GLN A 8 -14.74 -18.40 12.70
C GLN A 8 -14.49 -17.03 12.07
N MET A 9 -14.51 -15.97 12.88
CA MET A 9 -14.21 -14.61 12.43
C MET A 9 -12.80 -14.50 11.83
N VAL A 10 -11.79 -15.04 12.52
CA VAL A 10 -10.40 -15.03 12.07
C VAL A 10 -10.23 -15.77 10.75
N MET A 11 -10.85 -16.95 10.61
CA MET A 11 -10.81 -17.73 9.37
C MET A 11 -11.41 -16.97 8.18
N ASN A 12 -12.53 -16.27 8.39
CA ASN A 12 -13.18 -15.48 7.35
C ASN A 12 -12.34 -14.27 6.93
N LEU A 13 -11.63 -13.64 7.87
CA LEU A 13 -10.83 -12.44 7.59
C LEU A 13 -9.46 -12.75 6.96
N ARG A 14 -8.90 -13.94 7.19
CA ARG A 14 -7.52 -14.30 6.80
C ARG A 14 -7.21 -14.01 5.34
N SER A 15 -8.01 -14.52 4.41
CA SER A 15 -7.74 -14.38 2.97
C SER A 15 -7.75 -12.92 2.50
N ARG A 16 -8.59 -12.08 3.13
CA ARG A 16 -8.67 -10.66 2.83
C ARG A 16 -7.48 -9.90 3.41
N LEU A 17 -7.13 -10.18 4.67
CA LEU A 17 -6.01 -9.51 5.34
C LEU A 17 -4.67 -9.87 4.69
N LEU A 18 -4.47 -11.12 4.26
CA LEU A 18 -3.29 -11.52 3.50
C LEU A 18 -3.17 -10.74 2.20
N ARG A 19 -4.26 -10.59 1.46
CA ARG A 19 -4.28 -9.82 0.22
C ARG A 19 -3.95 -8.34 0.46
N VAL A 20 -4.49 -7.77 1.54
CA VAL A 20 -4.17 -6.39 1.94
C VAL A 20 -2.69 -6.26 2.33
N ALA A 21 -2.16 -7.17 3.15
CA ALA A 21 -0.77 -7.16 3.57
C ALA A 21 0.20 -7.28 2.37
N ALA A 22 -0.06 -8.23 1.46
CA ALA A 22 0.73 -8.44 0.25
C ALA A 22 0.66 -7.25 -0.74
N THR A 23 -0.41 -6.44 -0.71
CA THR A 23 -0.45 -5.20 -1.51
C THR A 23 0.39 -4.07 -0.93
N LEU A 24 0.73 -4.12 0.36
CA LEU A 24 1.53 -3.09 1.03
C LEU A 24 3.02 -3.42 0.98
N GLU A 25 3.35 -4.70 1.07
CA GLU A 25 4.72 -5.20 1.05
C GLU A 25 4.83 -6.40 0.09
N GLY A 26 5.78 -6.36 -0.84
CA GLY A 26 5.85 -7.30 -1.96
C GLY A 26 6.34 -8.72 -1.63
N GLY A 27 6.28 -9.14 -0.36
CA GLY A 27 6.73 -10.45 0.12
C GLY A 27 5.60 -11.25 0.76
N ASP A 28 5.41 -12.50 0.33
CA ASP A 28 4.36 -13.39 0.85
C ASP A 28 4.61 -13.82 2.30
N VAL A 29 5.87 -13.96 2.72
CA VAL A 29 6.24 -14.40 4.08
C VAL A 29 5.89 -13.33 5.11
N GLU A 30 6.28 -12.08 4.85
CA GLU A 30 5.99 -10.94 5.72
C GLU A 30 4.48 -10.69 5.83
N ALA A 31 3.74 -10.91 4.75
CA ALA A 31 2.29 -10.78 4.75
C ALA A 31 1.62 -11.75 5.74
N GLU A 32 2.10 -13.00 5.83
CA GLU A 32 1.60 -13.97 6.81
C GLU A 32 1.86 -13.52 8.25
N ASP A 33 3.06 -13.03 8.52
CA ASP A 33 3.46 -12.56 9.86
C ASP A 33 2.61 -11.37 10.31
N PHE A 34 2.32 -10.41 9.43
CA PHE A 34 1.46 -9.27 9.76
C PHE A 34 0.03 -9.69 10.08
N VAL A 35 -0.49 -10.68 9.35
CA VAL A 35 -1.82 -11.24 9.60
C VAL A 35 -1.85 -11.99 10.92
N GLN A 36 -0.82 -12.77 11.24
CA GLN A 36 -0.71 -13.46 12.53
C GLN A 36 -0.67 -12.47 13.70
N GLU A 37 0.18 -11.46 13.62
CA GLU A 37 0.27 -10.39 14.63
C GLU A 37 -1.06 -9.63 14.77
N THR A 38 -1.78 -9.41 13.66
CA THR A 38 -3.12 -8.82 13.67
C THR A 38 -4.10 -9.67 14.49
N PHE A 39 -4.10 -10.99 14.30
CA PHE A 39 -4.96 -11.88 15.06
C PHE A 39 -4.60 -11.95 16.55
N LEU A 40 -3.31 -11.90 16.89
CA LEU A 40 -2.87 -11.81 18.28
C LEU A 40 -3.36 -10.52 18.96
N ARG A 41 -3.28 -9.38 18.26
CA ARG A 41 -3.80 -8.10 18.76
C ARG A 41 -5.32 -8.14 18.93
N LEU A 42 -6.05 -8.70 17.97
CA LEU A 42 -7.50 -8.90 18.08
C LEU A 42 -7.85 -9.80 19.27
N TRP A 43 -7.11 -10.90 19.47
CA TRP A 43 -7.32 -11.80 20.60
C TRP A 43 -7.14 -11.10 21.96
N ALA A 44 -6.13 -10.24 22.08
CA ALA A 44 -5.89 -9.45 23.29
C ALA A 44 -7.08 -8.52 23.63
N MET A 45 -7.82 -8.05 22.61
CA MET A 45 -9.00 -7.19 22.78
C MET A 45 -10.34 -7.91 22.61
N ARG A 46 -10.36 -9.26 22.61
CA ARG A 46 -11.57 -10.08 22.35
C ARG A 46 -12.79 -9.79 23.20
N GLN A 47 -12.59 -9.28 24.43
CA GLN A 47 -13.70 -8.92 25.32
C GLN A 47 -14.42 -7.65 24.89
N ARG A 48 -13.77 -6.78 24.11
CA ARG A 48 -14.30 -5.50 23.63
C ARG A 48 -14.78 -5.55 22.19
N LEU A 49 -14.45 -6.62 21.48
CA LEU A 49 -14.75 -6.81 20.07
C LEU A 49 -16.24 -7.01 19.77
N ASP A 50 -16.99 -7.64 20.69
CA ASP A 50 -18.45 -7.83 20.55
C ASP A 50 -19.21 -6.49 20.48
N SER A 51 -18.63 -5.43 21.06
CA SER A 51 -19.21 -4.10 21.10
C SER A 51 -18.68 -3.18 20.00
N HIS A 52 -17.81 -3.68 19.11
CA HIS A 52 -17.17 -2.86 18.09
C HIS A 52 -18.03 -2.85 16.81
N PRO A 53 -18.36 -1.67 16.24
CA PRO A 53 -19.30 -1.56 15.13
C PRO A 53 -18.80 -2.24 13.84
N ASN A 54 -17.49 -2.37 13.64
CA ASN A 54 -16.93 -3.05 12.48
C ASN A 54 -15.56 -3.65 12.78
N VAL A 55 -15.56 -4.92 13.19
CA VAL A 55 -14.33 -5.68 13.47
C VAL A 55 -13.46 -5.85 12.23
N GLU A 56 -14.06 -5.99 11.06
CA GLU A 56 -13.30 -6.18 9.83
C GLU A 56 -12.49 -4.93 9.46
N ALA A 57 -13.10 -3.75 9.58
CA ALA A 57 -12.41 -2.48 9.37
C ALA A 57 -11.28 -2.29 10.39
N LEU A 58 -11.51 -2.68 11.65
CA LEU A 58 -10.46 -2.67 12.68
C LEU A 58 -9.31 -3.61 12.31
N ALA A 59 -9.60 -4.84 11.91
CA ALA A 59 -8.58 -5.82 11.51
C ALA A 59 -7.76 -5.32 10.32
N THR A 60 -8.42 -4.73 9.31
CA THR A 60 -7.76 -4.10 8.17
C THR A 60 -6.90 -2.91 8.61
N LYS A 61 -7.36 -2.09 9.57
CA LYS A 61 -6.56 -0.99 10.11
C LYS A 61 -5.32 -1.48 10.86
N ILE A 62 -5.44 -2.57 11.63
CA ILE A 62 -4.32 -3.16 12.39
C ILE A 62 -3.27 -3.74 11.44
N VAL A 63 -3.66 -4.59 10.47
CA VAL A 63 -2.69 -5.23 9.56
C VAL A 63 -1.93 -4.20 8.74
N LYS A 64 -2.63 -3.15 8.29
CA LYS A 64 -2.01 -2.04 7.57
C LYS A 64 -1.02 -1.28 8.45
N GLY A 65 -1.39 -1.00 9.70
CA GLY A 65 -0.49 -0.36 10.67
C GLY A 65 0.81 -1.14 10.89
N ILE A 66 0.70 -2.47 11.05
CA ILE A 66 1.87 -3.35 11.23
C ILE A 66 2.79 -3.31 9.99
N ALA A 67 2.24 -3.49 8.79
CA ALA A 67 3.01 -3.44 7.56
C ALA A 67 3.72 -2.08 7.36
N ILE A 68 3.03 -1.00 7.73
CA ILE A 68 3.57 0.37 7.66
C ILE A 68 4.71 0.57 8.67
N ASP A 69 4.52 0.15 9.91
CA ASP A 69 5.54 0.30 10.96
C ASP A 69 6.78 -0.54 10.60
N HIS A 70 6.60 -1.75 10.08
CA HIS A 70 7.66 -2.60 9.58
C HIS A 70 8.45 -1.93 8.42
N TRP A 71 7.75 -1.37 7.43
CA TRP A 71 8.37 -0.59 6.37
C TRP A 71 9.16 0.60 6.91
N ARG A 72 8.62 1.33 7.91
CA ARG A 72 9.31 2.48 8.51
C ARG A 72 10.63 2.04 9.14
N HIS A 73 10.64 0.93 9.85
CA HIS A 73 11.86 0.35 10.41
C HIS A 73 12.87 -0.01 9.31
N ARG A 74 12.44 -0.71 8.26
CA ARG A 74 13.31 -1.07 7.13
C ARG A 74 13.90 0.15 6.43
N GLN A 75 13.15 1.23 6.27
CA GLN A 75 13.66 2.47 5.65
C GLN A 75 14.69 3.19 6.51
N LEU A 76 14.58 3.13 7.83
CA LEU A 76 15.61 3.65 8.73
C LEU A 76 16.90 2.85 8.60
N GLU A 77 16.80 1.54 8.34
CA GLU A 77 17.94 0.65 8.10
C GLU A 77 18.54 0.82 6.68
N CYS A 78 17.72 1.10 5.66
CA CYS A 78 18.15 1.28 4.27
C CYS A 78 18.60 2.71 3.90
N ALA A 79 18.44 3.69 4.80
CA ALA A 79 18.82 5.09 4.54
C ALA A 79 20.34 5.30 4.26
N GLU A 80 21.17 4.26 4.41
CA GLU A 80 22.59 4.28 4.09
C GLU A 80 22.94 4.02 2.61
N GLY A 81 21.98 3.69 1.74
CA GLY A 81 22.26 3.72 0.31
C GLY A 81 21.17 3.16 -0.57
N GLU A 82 20.49 4.03 -1.34
CA GLU A 82 20.02 3.62 -2.67
C GLU A 82 19.61 4.83 -3.54
N HIS A 83 20.20 4.90 -4.73
CA HIS A 83 19.78 5.79 -5.82
C HIS A 83 18.65 5.13 -6.63
N PRO A 84 17.68 5.89 -7.18
CA PRO A 84 16.60 5.32 -7.98
C PRO A 84 17.14 4.66 -9.27
N LYS A 85 16.91 3.34 -9.44
CA LYS A 85 17.17 2.61 -10.69
C LYS A 85 16.23 3.08 -11.81
N GLU A 86 16.81 3.35 -12.98
CA GLU A 86 16.07 3.68 -14.20
C GLU A 86 15.26 2.48 -14.72
N LEU A 87 14.06 2.79 -15.23
CA LEU A 87 13.15 1.87 -15.91
C LEU A 87 13.77 1.34 -17.21
N ALA A 88 14.18 0.07 -17.26
CA ALA A 88 14.48 -0.62 -18.51
C ALA A 88 13.17 -0.95 -19.23
N THR A 89 13.10 -0.61 -20.52
CA THR A 89 11.88 -0.70 -21.35
C THR A 89 11.88 -2.01 -22.14
N GLU A 90 10.93 -2.90 -21.90
CA GLU A 90 10.62 -4.01 -22.82
C GLU A 90 9.21 -3.78 -23.40
N GLN A 91 9.14 -3.69 -24.72
CA GLN A 91 7.93 -3.37 -25.48
C GLN A 91 7.09 -4.62 -25.75
N GLY A 92 5.76 -4.53 -25.60
CA GLY A 92 4.86 -5.58 -26.11
C GLY A 92 3.39 -5.50 -25.65
N SER A 93 2.59 -4.69 -26.34
CA SER A 93 1.14 -4.84 -26.65
C SER A 93 0.20 -5.67 -25.73
N ASN A 94 -0.77 -5.02 -25.05
CA ASN A 94 -2.21 -5.34 -25.04
C ASN A 94 -3.08 -4.26 -24.31
N ALA A 95 -3.53 -3.28 -25.10
CA ALA A 95 -4.02 -1.95 -24.72
C ALA A 95 -5.38 -1.81 -23.98
N THR A 96 -5.80 -2.76 -23.12
CA THR A 96 -6.94 -2.50 -22.20
C THR A 96 -6.79 -3.14 -20.82
N LYS A 97 -6.00 -4.21 -20.69
CA LYS A 97 -5.53 -4.71 -19.39
C LYS A 97 -4.25 -4.00 -18.95
N ASP A 98 -3.50 -3.45 -19.91
CA ASP A 98 -2.23 -2.76 -19.70
C ASP A 98 -2.33 -1.50 -18.85
N ASP A 99 -3.39 -0.67 -18.96
CA ASP A 99 -3.37 0.65 -18.31
C ASP A 99 -3.25 0.57 -16.77
N MET A 100 -3.94 -0.39 -16.15
CA MET A 100 -3.86 -0.62 -14.71
C MET A 100 -2.50 -1.18 -14.29
N GLU A 101 -1.95 -2.11 -15.09
CA GLU A 101 -0.62 -2.70 -14.84
C GLU A 101 0.50 -1.67 -15.06
N LEU A 102 0.34 -0.80 -16.06
CA LEU A 102 1.22 0.29 -16.40
C LEU A 102 1.18 1.37 -15.32
N ILE A 103 0.00 1.71 -14.78
CA ILE A 103 -0.11 2.60 -13.62
C ILE A 103 0.59 1.99 -12.39
N ARG A 104 0.41 0.69 -12.13
CA ARG A 104 1.11 -0.01 -11.04
C ARG A 104 2.62 0.08 -11.21
N LEU A 105 3.13 -0.21 -12.40
CA LEU A 105 4.54 -0.08 -12.74
C LEU A 105 5.04 1.35 -12.49
N ILE A 106 4.36 2.37 -13.01
CA ILE A 106 4.74 3.77 -12.82
C ILE A 106 4.76 4.14 -11.33
N VAL A 107 3.79 3.67 -10.54
CA VAL A 107 3.74 3.89 -9.08
C VAL A 107 4.94 3.22 -8.41
N ASP A 108 5.33 2.03 -8.84
CA ASP A 108 6.49 1.32 -8.32
C ASP A 108 7.82 2.00 -8.64
N HIS A 109 7.86 2.90 -9.62
CA HIS A 109 9.03 3.74 -9.92
C HIS A 109 8.99 5.14 -9.31
N LEU A 110 7.96 5.46 -8.52
CA LEU A 110 7.97 6.68 -7.71
C LEU A 110 9.02 6.58 -6.59
N PRO A 111 9.54 7.73 -6.12
CA PRO A 111 10.33 7.78 -4.90
C PRO A 111 9.59 7.10 -3.74
N PRO A 112 10.26 6.36 -2.84
CA PRO A 112 9.61 5.50 -1.83
C PRO A 112 8.53 6.24 -1.03
N LEU A 113 8.83 7.45 -0.57
CA LEU A 113 7.90 8.28 0.19
C LEU A 113 6.67 8.71 -0.64
N GLN A 114 6.85 9.06 -1.91
CA GLN A 114 5.76 9.47 -2.80
C GLN A 114 4.87 8.29 -3.19
N ARG A 115 5.47 7.11 -3.44
CA ARG A 115 4.77 5.85 -3.68
C ARG A 115 3.86 5.51 -2.52
N GLN A 116 4.41 5.50 -1.31
CA GLN A 116 3.69 5.15 -0.10
C GLN A 116 2.54 6.13 0.17
N ILE A 117 2.83 7.44 0.13
CA ILE A 117 1.81 8.48 0.32
C ILE A 117 0.67 8.32 -0.70
N PHE A 118 0.99 8.02 -1.97
CA PHE A 118 -0.01 7.78 -3.00
C PHE A 118 -0.83 6.51 -2.73
N ARG A 119 -0.19 5.38 -2.40
CA ARG A 119 -0.90 4.13 -2.07
C ARG A 119 -1.82 4.32 -0.87
N LEU A 120 -1.30 4.91 0.22
CA LEU A 120 -2.07 5.18 1.44
C LEU A 120 -3.29 6.06 1.16
N LYS A 121 -3.15 7.07 0.29
CA LYS A 121 -4.26 7.98 0.00
C LYS A 121 -5.26 7.42 -0.99
N ASP A 122 -4.77 7.01 -2.16
CA ASP A 122 -5.58 6.78 -3.36
C ASP A 122 -5.96 5.29 -3.52
N ILE A 123 -5.26 4.35 -2.87
CA ILE A 123 -5.61 2.91 -2.86
C ILE A 123 -6.26 2.52 -1.54
N ASP A 124 -5.65 2.92 -0.41
CA ASP A 124 -6.07 2.48 0.91
C ASP A 124 -7.12 3.40 1.57
N GLY A 125 -7.31 4.60 1.03
CA GLY A 125 -8.34 5.54 1.48
C GLY A 125 -8.06 6.25 2.80
N TYR A 126 -6.80 6.30 3.26
CA TYR A 126 -6.46 6.94 4.54
C TYR A 126 -6.72 8.46 4.54
N GLU A 127 -7.02 8.98 5.73
CA GLU A 127 -7.12 10.42 5.94
C GLU A 127 -5.74 11.08 5.98
N ASN A 128 -5.68 12.33 5.56
CA ASN A 128 -4.40 13.04 5.44
C ASN A 128 -3.67 13.15 6.79
N GLU A 129 -4.40 13.25 7.90
CA GLU A 129 -3.82 13.29 9.24
C GLU A 129 -3.17 11.97 9.64
N GLU A 130 -3.79 10.85 9.29
CA GLU A 130 -3.25 9.51 9.53
C GLU A 130 -2.00 9.30 8.68
N ILE A 131 -2.03 9.68 7.40
CA ILE A 131 -0.87 9.57 6.50
C ILE A 131 0.29 10.45 6.98
N ALA A 132 0.03 11.67 7.45
CA ALA A 132 1.05 12.57 7.97
C ALA A 132 1.77 11.95 9.20
N LYS A 133 1.02 11.34 10.11
CA LYS A 133 1.58 10.60 11.25
C LYS A 133 2.38 9.37 10.79
N ILE A 134 1.85 8.64 9.81
CA ILE A 134 2.48 7.45 9.26
C ILE A 134 3.83 7.77 8.61
N CYS A 135 3.85 8.76 7.72
CA CYS A 135 5.03 9.14 6.96
C CYS A 135 5.96 10.10 7.72
N SER A 136 5.68 10.38 9.00
CA SER A 136 6.39 11.36 9.83
C SER A 136 6.63 12.69 9.10
N CYS A 137 5.62 13.17 8.36
CA CYS A 137 5.73 14.35 7.52
C CYS A 137 4.68 15.40 7.90
N THR A 138 4.97 16.67 7.64
CA THR A 138 4.01 17.74 7.90
C THR A 138 2.83 17.65 6.92
N PRO A 139 1.64 18.15 7.28
CA PRO A 139 0.48 18.16 6.36
C PRO A 139 0.77 18.87 5.03
N GLU A 140 1.63 19.89 5.06
CA GLU A 140 2.10 20.58 3.86
C GLU A 140 3.03 19.70 3.01
N ALA A 141 4.02 19.05 3.62
CA ALA A 141 4.89 18.09 2.95
C ALA A 141 4.10 16.93 2.34
N LEU A 142 3.05 16.46 3.03
CA LEU A 142 2.14 15.44 2.52
C LEU A 142 1.43 15.89 1.24
N ARG A 143 0.80 17.07 1.25
CA ARG A 143 0.10 17.62 0.07
C ARG A 143 1.07 17.82 -1.10
N GLN A 144 2.27 18.32 -0.83
CA GLN A 144 3.30 18.50 -1.86
C GLN A 144 3.73 17.16 -2.46
N ASN A 145 3.97 16.13 -1.64
CA ASN A 145 4.34 14.79 -2.10
C ASN A 145 3.21 14.14 -2.91
N LEU A 146 1.94 14.25 -2.48
CA LEU A 146 0.78 13.78 -3.26
C LEU A 146 0.70 14.47 -4.62
N SER A 147 0.86 15.79 -4.66
CA SER A 147 0.84 16.56 -5.91
C SER A 147 1.96 16.14 -6.85
N ARG A 148 3.19 15.97 -6.32
CA ARG A 148 4.35 15.51 -7.10
C ARG A 148 4.16 14.07 -7.60
N ALA A 149 3.66 13.17 -6.76
CA ALA A 149 3.36 11.79 -7.12
C ALA A 149 2.36 11.74 -8.29
N ARG A 150 1.22 12.43 -8.17
CA ARG A 150 0.18 12.47 -9.21
C ARG A 150 0.67 13.07 -10.52
N ARG A 151 1.42 14.18 -10.47
CA ARG A 151 2.02 14.78 -11.68
C ARG A 151 3.00 13.84 -12.37
N ARG A 152 3.81 13.11 -11.58
CA ARG A 152 4.78 12.16 -12.13
C ARG A 152 4.09 10.95 -12.76
N ILE A 153 3.06 10.41 -12.10
CA ILE A 153 2.23 9.34 -12.66
C ILE A 153 1.60 9.79 -13.98
N GLN A 154 0.94 10.96 -13.99
CA GLN A 154 0.31 11.49 -15.19
C GLN A 154 1.32 11.71 -16.33
N LYS A 155 2.51 12.25 -16.02
CA LYS A 155 3.55 12.50 -17.03
C LYS A 155 4.08 11.20 -17.64
N GLU A 156 4.40 10.20 -16.83
CA GLU A 156 4.91 8.92 -17.34
C GLU A 156 3.81 8.14 -18.06
N PHE A 157 2.57 8.18 -17.56
CA PHE A 157 1.41 7.56 -18.22
C PHE A 157 1.19 8.17 -19.61
N ILE A 158 1.17 9.50 -19.73
CA ILE A 158 1.05 10.19 -21.03
C ILE A 158 2.24 9.84 -21.93
N ARG A 159 3.46 9.81 -21.39
CA ARG A 159 4.65 9.46 -22.18
C ARG A 159 4.56 8.06 -22.78
N LEU A 160 4.12 7.08 -21.99
CA LEU A 160 4.02 5.68 -22.40
C LEU A 160 2.83 5.42 -23.34
N THR A 161 1.71 6.12 -23.14
CA THR A 161 0.50 5.97 -23.99
C THR A 161 0.53 6.82 -25.26
N THR A 162 1.08 8.04 -25.20
CA THR A 162 1.14 8.98 -26.34
C THR A 162 2.39 8.79 -27.20
N GLY A 163 3.46 8.17 -26.66
CA GLY A 163 4.66 7.81 -27.41
C GLY A 163 4.45 6.78 -28.53
N GLY A 164 3.28 6.11 -28.57
CA GLY A 164 2.91 5.14 -29.59
C GLY A 164 2.28 5.71 -30.87
N ASN A 165 2.02 7.03 -30.97
CA ASN A 165 1.28 7.60 -32.11
C ASN A 165 2.06 8.65 -32.93
N LYS A 166 3.39 8.49 -33.04
CA LYS A 166 4.21 9.31 -33.96
C LYS A 166 5.03 8.44 -34.91
N ILE A 167 4.37 7.67 -35.78
CA ILE A 167 4.93 7.26 -37.06
C ILE A 167 3.83 7.38 -38.13
N CYS A 168 4.20 7.97 -39.27
CA CYS A 168 3.51 8.10 -40.57
C CYS A 168 3.12 9.53 -40.98
N LYS A 169 4.13 10.29 -41.41
CA LYS A 169 4.09 10.96 -42.72
C LYS A 169 5.31 10.51 -43.50
#